data_AF-A0A9K3IL72-F1
#
_entry.id   AF-A0A9K3IL72-F1
#
_cell.length_a   1.000
_cell.length_b   1.000
_cell.length_c   1.000
_cell.angle_alpha   90.00
_cell.angle_beta   90.00
_cell.angle_gamma   90.00
#
_symmetry.space_group_name_H-M   'P 1'
#
loop_
_entity.id
_entity.type
_entity.pdbx_description
1 polymer ?
#
loop_
_entity_poly.entity_id
_entity_poly.type
_entity_poly.pdbx_seq_one_letter_code
_entity_poly.pdbx_strand_id
1 'polypeptide(L)'
;MSAEPSILIHKLRPQDLFIVFASDGLWEQLSDDAVVEIVHKNPRNGIAKRLIRAAIEVAAKKREMRYDDIMRIEKGVRRHFHDDITVVVVYLDNNQGWPNGGGRIQEDITTTPIDIFTFNSDNADFSP
;
A
#
# COMPACT_ATOMS: atom_id res chain seq x y z
N MET A 1 6.43 -26.54 10.21
CA MET A 1 6.13 -25.11 10.38
C MET A 1 6.31 -24.79 11.85
N SER A 2 7.28 -23.94 12.19
CA SER A 2 7.41 -23.36 13.54
C SER A 2 6.62 -22.06 13.56
N ALA A 3 6.04 -21.69 14.72
CA ALA A 3 5.41 -20.39 14.93
C ALA A 3 6.41 -19.33 15.41
N GLU A 4 7.71 -19.67 15.44
CA GLU A 4 8.78 -18.76 15.82
C GLU A 4 9.06 -17.75 14.69
N PRO A 5 8.95 -16.45 14.94
CA PRO A 5 9.23 -15.43 13.94
C PRO A 5 10.74 -15.17 13.78
N SER A 6 11.13 -14.63 12.63
CA SER A 6 12.42 -13.97 12.47
C SER A 6 12.33 -12.54 13.03
N ILE A 7 13.34 -12.12 13.79
CA ILE A 7 13.40 -10.78 14.39
C ILE A 7 14.57 -10.02 13.75
N LEU A 8 14.27 -8.89 13.12
CA LEU A 8 15.26 -7.96 12.59
C LEU A 8 15.07 -6.59 13.25
N ILE A 9 16.16 -6.00 13.72
CA ILE A 9 16.17 -4.64 14.29
C ILE A 9 16.90 -3.72 13.32
N HIS A 10 16.21 -2.71 12.82
CA HIS A 10 16.78 -1.68 11.96
C HIS A 10 16.73 -0.32 12.66
N LYS A 11 17.89 0.31 12.83
CA LYS A 11 17.96 1.67 13.38
C LYS A 11 17.62 2.66 12.27
N LEU A 12 16.53 3.39 12.43
CA LEU A 12 16.09 4.39 11.45
C LEU A 12 17.18 5.43 11.18
N ARG A 13 17.36 5.73 9.90
CA ARG A 13 18.27 6.77 9.39
C ARG A 13 17.45 7.85 8.68
N PRO A 14 17.99 9.08 8.55
CA PRO A 14 17.28 10.18 7.89
C PRO A 14 16.82 9.89 6.45
N GLN A 15 17.50 8.99 5.75
CA GLN A 15 17.16 8.56 4.39
C GLN A 15 16.08 7.49 4.31
N ASP A 16 15.66 6.90 5.43
CA ASP A 16 14.63 5.86 5.44
C ASP A 16 13.26 6.56 5.39
N LEU A 17 12.61 6.54 4.22
CA LEU A 17 11.41 7.36 3.95
C LEU A 17 10.09 6.67 4.33
N PHE A 18 10.00 5.36 4.14
CA PHE A 18 8.80 4.59 4.39
C PHE A 18 9.12 3.09 4.56
N ILE A 19 8.16 2.35 5.11
CA ILE A 19 8.14 0.89 5.20
C ILE A 19 6.85 0.40 4.54
N VAL A 20 6.95 -0.65 3.73
CA VAL A 20 5.78 -1.35 3.18
C VAL A 20 5.69 -2.73 3.83
N PHE A 21 4.56 -3.00 4.47
CA PHE A 21 4.17 -4.34 4.86
C PHE A 21 3.11 -4.85 3.90
N ALA A 22 3.24 -6.06 3.40
CA ALA A 22 2.20 -6.68 2.58
C ALA A 22 2.19 -8.19 2.70
N SER A 23 1.04 -8.80 2.40
CA SER A 23 0.92 -10.25 2.23
C SER A 23 1.65 -10.71 0.97
N ASP A 24 1.94 -12.01 0.92
CA ASP A 24 2.46 -12.72 -0.26
C ASP A 24 1.70 -12.39 -1.55
N GLY A 25 0.38 -12.25 -1.49
CA GLY A 25 -0.45 -11.86 -2.64
C GLY A 25 0.02 -10.59 -3.36
N LEU A 26 0.66 -9.62 -2.68
CA LEU A 26 1.28 -8.47 -3.34
C LEU A 26 2.60 -8.88 -4.05
N TRP A 27 3.48 -9.55 -3.32
CA TRP A 27 4.85 -9.87 -3.73
C TRP A 27 4.90 -10.95 -4.82
N GLU A 28 3.84 -11.73 -4.99
CA GLU A 28 3.67 -12.63 -6.15
C GLU A 28 3.45 -11.86 -7.46
N GLN A 29 2.98 -10.62 -7.39
CA GLN A 29 2.64 -9.79 -8.55
C GLN A 29 3.65 -8.68 -8.82
N LEU A 30 4.18 -8.04 -7.78
CA LEU A 30 5.10 -6.91 -7.89
C LEU A 30 6.46 -7.23 -7.25
N SER A 31 7.53 -6.74 -7.87
CA SER A 31 8.87 -6.75 -7.26
C SER A 31 9.02 -5.61 -6.24
N ASP A 32 9.98 -5.75 -5.33
CA ASP A 32 10.34 -4.71 -4.36
C ASP A 32 10.59 -3.35 -5.05
N ASP A 33 11.38 -3.34 -6.14
CA ASP A 33 11.69 -2.13 -6.90
C ASP A 33 10.43 -1.48 -7.50
N ALA A 34 9.49 -2.28 -8.02
CA ALA A 34 8.24 -1.76 -8.59
C ALA A 34 7.37 -1.12 -7.50
N VAL A 35 7.30 -1.75 -6.31
CA VAL A 35 6.58 -1.19 -5.17
C VAL A 35 7.21 0.12 -4.72
N VAL A 36 8.54 0.15 -4.57
CA VAL A 36 9.29 1.36 -4.19
C VAL A 36 9.07 2.47 -5.21
N GLU A 37 9.11 2.17 -6.50
CA GLU A 37 8.87 3.13 -7.58
C GLU A 37 7.45 3.72 -7.51
N ILE A 38 6.43 2.87 -7.31
CA ILE A 38 5.04 3.33 -7.17
C ILE A 38 4.89 4.23 -5.95
N VAL A 39 5.43 3.84 -4.80
CA VAL A 39 5.35 4.65 -3.56
C VAL A 39 6.08 5.98 -3.71
N HIS A 40 7.24 5.98 -4.38
CA HIS A 40 8.05 7.18 -4.53
C HIS A 40 7.47 8.18 -5.54
N LYS A 41 6.83 7.71 -6.62
CA LYS A 41 6.31 8.57 -7.70
C LYS A 41 4.88 9.06 -7.51
N ASN A 42 4.16 8.58 -6.51
CA ASN A 42 2.74 8.90 -6.31
C ASN A 42 2.48 9.63 -4.98
N PRO A 43 1.37 10.40 -4.88
CA PRO A 43 0.94 10.96 -3.60
C PRO A 43 0.69 9.89 -2.55
N ARG A 44 0.93 10.23 -1.27
CA ARG A 44 0.68 9.33 -0.13
C ARG A 44 -0.79 8.91 -0.02
N ASN A 45 -1.69 9.83 -0.36
CA ASN A 45 -3.12 9.57 -0.36
C ASN A 45 -3.49 8.54 -1.44
N GLY A 46 -4.11 7.45 -1.00
CA GLY A 46 -4.54 6.32 -1.83
C GLY A 46 -3.40 5.39 -2.21
N ILE A 47 -2.23 5.46 -1.56
CA ILE A 47 -1.06 4.71 -2.02
C ILE A 47 -1.25 3.19 -1.92
N ALA A 48 -1.85 2.71 -0.83
CA ALA A 48 -2.14 1.28 -0.67
C ALA A 48 -3.10 0.79 -1.76
N LYS A 49 -4.13 1.59 -2.10
CA LYS A 49 -5.08 1.29 -3.18
C LYS A 49 -4.38 1.22 -4.54
N ARG A 50 -3.42 2.12 -4.82
CA ARG A 50 -2.62 2.08 -6.05
C ARG A 50 -1.77 0.82 -6.13
N LEU A 51 -1.13 0.41 -5.02
CA LEU A 51 -0.34 -0.82 -4.97
C LEU A 51 -1.21 -2.06 -5.23
N ILE A 52 -2.39 -2.15 -4.60
CA ILE A 52 -3.35 -3.23 -4.84
C ILE A 52 -3.79 -3.24 -6.30
N ARG A 53 -4.14 -2.07 -6.85
CA ARG A 53 -4.57 -1.96 -8.26
C ARG A 53 -3.47 -2.43 -9.22
N ALA A 54 -2.23 -1.97 -9.03
CA ALA A 54 -1.09 -2.37 -9.86
C ALA A 54 -0.86 -3.89 -9.79
N ALA A 55 -0.95 -4.50 -8.61
CA ALA A 55 -0.81 -5.94 -8.45
C ALA A 55 -1.92 -6.72 -9.18
N ILE A 56 -3.16 -6.25 -9.10
CA ILE A 56 -4.30 -6.86 -9.80
C ILE A 56 -4.18 -6.69 -11.31
N GLU A 57 -3.69 -5.55 -11.81
CA GLU A 57 -3.42 -5.33 -13.23
C GLU A 57 -2.35 -6.30 -13.75
N VAL A 58 -1.30 -6.56 -12.98
CA VAL A 58 -0.29 -7.57 -13.31
C VAL A 58 -0.88 -8.99 -13.30
N ALA A 59 -1.67 -9.33 -12.28
CA ALA A 59 -2.34 -10.62 -12.20
C ALA A 59 -3.30 -10.85 -13.39
N ALA A 60 -4.06 -9.82 -13.78
CA ALA A 60 -4.95 -9.84 -14.94
C ALA A 60 -4.15 -10.10 -16.22
N LYS A 61 -3.05 -9.37 -16.42
CA LYS A 61 -2.18 -9.53 -17.59
C LYS A 61 -1.57 -10.93 -17.68
N LYS A 62 -1.13 -11.52 -16.57
CA LYS A 62 -0.61 -12.90 -16.52
C LYS A 62 -1.64 -13.96 -16.93
N ARG A 63 -2.93 -13.62 -16.86
CA ARG A 63 -4.06 -14.49 -17.20
C ARG A 63 -4.77 -14.06 -18.49
N GLU A 64 -4.20 -13.10 -19.22
CA GLU A 64 -4.80 -12.52 -20.44
C GLU A 64 -6.23 -11.97 -20.22
N MET A 65 -6.48 -11.43 -19.02
CA MET A 65 -7.75 -10.85 -18.61
C MET A 65 -7.68 -9.33 -18.51
N ARG A 66 -8.85 -8.67 -18.55
CA ARG A 66 -8.96 -7.25 -18.20
C ARG A 66 -9.07 -7.10 -16.69
N TYR A 67 -8.68 -5.93 -16.19
CA TYR A 67 -8.82 -5.57 -14.77
C TYR A 67 -10.26 -5.76 -14.24
N ASP A 68 -11.26 -5.31 -15.00
CA ASP A 68 -12.67 -5.43 -14.61
C ASP A 68 -13.11 -6.90 -14.54
N ASP A 69 -12.57 -7.75 -15.41
CA ASP A 69 -12.93 -9.17 -15.47
C ASP A 69 -12.35 -9.93 -14.27
N ILE A 70 -11.09 -9.65 -13.88
CA ILE A 70 -10.47 -10.29 -12.72
C ILE A 70 -11.12 -9.83 -11.40
N MET A 71 -11.56 -8.57 -11.31
CA MET A 71 -12.25 -8.04 -10.12
C MET A 71 -13.64 -8.64 -9.92
N ARG A 72 -14.29 -9.09 -10.98
CA ARG A 72 -15.63 -9.71 -10.93
C ARG A 72 -15.62 -11.19 -10.61
N ILE A 73 -14.44 -11.82 -10.52
CA ILE A 73 -14.32 -13.24 -10.23
C ILE A 73 -14.87 -13.54 -8.84
N GLU A 74 -15.82 -14.48 -8.77
CA GLU A 74 -16.48 -14.86 -7.54
C GLU A 74 -15.53 -15.54 -6.54
N LYS A 75 -15.87 -15.40 -5.26
CA LYS A 75 -15.17 -16.07 -4.16
C LYS A 75 -15.23 -17.59 -4.38
N GLY A 76 -14.07 -18.26 -4.28
CA GLY A 76 -13.92 -19.69 -4.52
C GLY A 76 -12.96 -19.97 -5.66
N VAL A 77 -13.22 -19.42 -6.86
CA VAL A 77 -12.32 -19.59 -8.02
C VAL A 77 -11.26 -18.48 -8.10
N ARG A 78 -11.47 -17.32 -7.44
CA ARG A 78 -10.54 -16.18 -7.42
C ARG A 78 -9.08 -16.54 -7.11
N ARG A 79 -8.84 -17.49 -6.19
CA ARG A 79 -7.48 -17.94 -5.80
C ARG A 79 -6.67 -18.58 -6.93
N HIS A 80 -7.30 -19.00 -8.03
CA HIS A 80 -6.58 -19.46 -9.22
C HIS A 80 -5.92 -18.30 -9.99
N PHE A 81 -6.39 -17.08 -9.76
CA PHE A 81 -5.96 -15.87 -10.46
C PHE A 81 -5.00 -15.04 -9.62
N HIS A 82 -5.33 -14.82 -8.34
CA HIS A 82 -4.47 -14.15 -7.36
C HIS A 82 -4.89 -14.52 -5.92
N ASP A 83 -3.96 -14.43 -4.97
CA ASP A 83 -4.27 -14.59 -3.54
C ASP A 83 -4.85 -13.30 -2.92
N ASP A 84 -5.23 -13.34 -1.65
CA ASP A 84 -5.67 -12.18 -0.90
C ASP A 84 -4.51 -11.17 -0.73
N ILE A 85 -4.71 -9.95 -1.23
CA ILE A 85 -3.71 -8.87 -1.20
C ILE A 85 -4.03 -7.90 -0.07
N THR A 86 -3.10 -7.77 0.88
CA THR A 86 -3.15 -6.76 1.95
C THR A 86 -1.89 -5.93 1.90
N VAL A 87 -2.01 -4.60 2.01
CA VAL A 87 -0.88 -3.66 1.96
C VAL A 87 -1.03 -2.60 3.04
N VAL A 88 0.05 -2.32 3.76
CA VAL A 88 0.17 -1.23 4.73
C VAL A 88 1.44 -0.45 4.41
N VAL A 89 1.32 0.87 4.24
CA VAL A 89 2.47 1.76 4.00
C VAL A 89 2.61 2.70 5.20
N VAL A 90 3.78 2.67 5.84
CA VAL A 90 4.14 3.51 6.98
C VAL A 90 5.19 4.52 6.52
N TYR A 91 4.88 5.81 6.56
CA TYR A 91 5.86 6.85 6.25
C TYR A 91 6.65 7.22 7.49
N LEU A 92 7.98 7.32 7.33
CA LEU A 92 8.94 7.55 8.41
C LEU A 92 9.61 8.92 8.32
N ASP A 93 9.47 9.60 7.20
CA ASP A 93 10.09 10.89 6.97
C ASP A 93 9.44 11.98 7.83
N ASN A 94 10.21 12.49 8.79
CA ASN A 94 9.81 13.62 9.60
C ASN A 94 9.80 14.89 8.72
N ASN A 95 8.64 15.52 8.60
CA ASN A 95 8.53 16.88 8.09
C ASN A 95 9.40 17.79 8.97
N GLN A 96 10.55 18.22 8.46
CA GLN A 96 11.39 19.21 9.12
C GLN A 96 10.61 20.54 9.11
N GLY A 97 9.85 20.79 10.18
CA GLY A 97 9.11 22.02 10.43
C GLY A 97 7.61 21.94 10.16
N TRP A 98 6.82 21.77 11.22
CA TRP A 98 5.61 22.60 11.31
C TRP A 98 6.08 24.06 11.39
N PRO A 99 5.61 24.97 10.51
CA PRO A 99 6.00 26.35 10.57
C PRO A 99 5.44 26.96 11.85
N ASN A 100 6.35 27.48 12.70
CA ASN A 100 6.14 28.42 13.79
C ASN A 100 4.68 28.73 14.16
N GLY A 101 4.16 28.07 15.20
CA GLY A 101 2.90 28.43 15.83
C GLY A 101 2.83 27.83 17.23
N GLY A 102 3.14 28.63 18.25
CA GLY A 102 3.02 28.21 19.64
C GLY A 102 1.58 27.81 19.97
N GLY A 103 1.39 26.65 20.60
CA GLY A 103 0.10 26.27 21.14
C GLY A 103 -0.08 24.76 21.29
N ARG A 104 0.15 24.29 22.52
CA ARG A 104 -0.28 23.00 23.10
C ARG A 104 0.25 21.73 22.43
N ILE A 105 0.99 20.96 23.23
CA ILE A 105 1.10 19.51 23.09
C ILE A 105 -0.34 18.97 23.12
N GLN A 106 -0.90 18.69 21.94
CA GLN A 106 -2.02 17.78 21.81
C GLN A 106 -1.39 16.43 21.46
N GLU A 107 -1.69 15.44 22.28
CA GLU A 107 -1.29 14.05 22.13
C GLU A 107 -1.83 13.49 20.80
N ASP A 108 -1.16 13.78 19.67
CA ASP A 108 -1.47 13.20 18.37
C ASP A 108 -0.89 11.79 18.28
N ILE A 109 -1.50 10.90 19.05
CA ILE A 109 -1.34 9.46 18.89
C ILE A 109 -2.31 9.03 17.79
N THR A 110 -1.75 8.73 16.60
CA THR A 110 -2.39 8.02 15.48
C THR A 110 -3.67 8.65 14.91
N THR A 111 -3.59 9.84 14.30
CA THR A 111 -4.65 10.28 13.39
C THR A 111 -4.71 9.30 12.21
N THR A 112 -5.83 8.61 12.04
CA THR A 112 -6.01 7.68 10.92
C THR A 112 -5.88 8.44 9.60
N PRO A 113 -5.09 7.96 8.63
CA PRO A 113 -5.00 8.58 7.32
C PRO A 113 -6.41 8.82 6.76
N ILE A 114 -6.60 9.95 6.06
CA ILE A 114 -7.88 10.33 5.44
C ILE A 114 -8.47 9.19 4.62
N ASP A 115 -7.60 8.32 4.11
CA ASP A 115 -7.95 7.26 3.20
C ASP A 115 -8.06 5.85 3.79
N ILE A 116 -8.00 5.68 5.13
CA ILE A 116 -7.99 4.36 5.79
C ILE A 116 -9.20 3.47 5.42
N PHE A 117 -10.34 4.07 5.02
CA PHE A 117 -11.56 3.38 4.60
C PHE A 117 -11.92 3.59 3.12
N THR A 118 -10.97 4.02 2.28
CA THR A 118 -11.20 4.43 0.87
C THR A 118 -11.41 3.25 -0.09
N PHE A 119 -11.74 2.09 0.46
CA PHE A 119 -12.12 0.89 -0.29
C PHE A 119 -13.26 1.17 -1.29
N ASN A 120 -14.08 2.21 -1.07
CA ASN A 120 -15.26 2.51 -1.89
C ASN A 120 -15.23 3.79 -2.75
N SER A 121 -14.13 4.54 -2.88
CA SER A 121 -14.08 5.69 -3.81
C SER A 121 -13.53 5.30 -5.19
N ASP A 122 -14.09 4.27 -5.81
CA ASP A 122 -14.03 4.20 -7.28
C ASP A 122 -15.16 5.07 -7.79
N ASN A 123 -14.87 6.33 -8.15
CA ASN A 123 -15.58 7.15 -9.15
C ASN A 123 -15.20 8.65 -9.17
N ALA A 124 -14.30 9.14 -8.32
CA ALA A 124 -13.84 10.53 -8.39
C ALA A 124 -12.33 10.58 -8.61
N ASP A 125 -11.92 11.35 -9.61
CA ASP A 125 -10.56 11.78 -9.94
C ASP A 125 -9.69 10.83 -10.78
N PHE A 126 -10.15 10.66 -12.03
CA PHE A 126 -9.26 10.70 -13.19
C PHE A 126 -9.83 11.71 -14.20
N SER A 127 -9.48 12.99 -14.01
CA SER A 127 -9.43 13.94 -15.14
C SER A 127 -7.98 14.00 -15.62
N PRO A 128 -7.74 14.12 -16.94
CA PRO A 128 -6.45 13.89 -17.58
C PRO A 128 -5.34 14.85 -17.14
#